data_AF-A0A836EAD0-F1
#
_entry.id   AF-A0A836EAD0-F1
#
_cell.length_a   1.000
_cell.length_b   1.000
_cell.length_c   1.000
_cell.angle_alpha   90.00
_cell.angle_beta   90.00
_cell.angle_gamma   90.00
#
_symmetry.space_group_name_H-M   'P 1'
#
loop_
_entity.id
_entity.type
_entity.pdbx_description
1 polymer ?
#
loop_
_entity_poly.entity_id
_entity_poly.type
_entity_poly.pdbx_seq_one_letter_code
_entity_poly.pdbx_strand_id
1 'polypeptide(L)'
;MAALKTLTLPEVNYTKETALTIVNPKNRKKFIVRTLPISTSFAVFEKRLLVADPTDDEEDLSSGKFSIVMDDEEKICYVHKPGGIPISQNLLSKGLEMAKTRAKLVRSVINAAISTLNVKNEEINT
;
A
#
# COMPACT_ATOMS: atom_id res chain seq x y z
N MET A 1 2.30 3.42 -1.87
CA MET A 1 2.42 2.40 -2.94
C MET A 1 2.30 2.96 -4.36
N ALA A 2 1.28 3.77 -4.69
CA ALA A 2 1.13 4.34 -6.04
C ALA A 2 2.39 5.09 -6.52
N ALA A 3 2.98 5.93 -5.66
CA ALA A 3 4.20 6.68 -5.95
C ALA A 3 5.38 5.80 -6.38
N LEU A 4 5.60 4.65 -5.72
CA LEU A 4 6.67 3.71 -6.08
C LEU A 4 6.40 3.04 -7.43
N LYS A 5 5.14 2.79 -7.77
CA LYS A 5 4.76 2.15 -9.03
C LYS A 5 4.86 3.09 -10.24
N THR A 6 4.73 4.40 -10.00
CA THR A 6 4.94 5.46 -11.00
C THR A 6 6.37 6.00 -11.02
N LEU A 7 7.22 5.58 -10.07
CA LEU A 7 8.58 6.09 -9.94
C LEU A 7 9.41 5.73 -11.18
N THR A 8 10.12 6.73 -11.69
CA THR A 8 11.14 6.57 -12.72
C THR A 8 12.48 7.08 -12.20
N LEU A 9 13.53 6.32 -12.44
CA LEU A 9 14.90 6.59 -11.97
C LEU A 9 15.80 6.94 -13.17
N PRO A 10 16.73 7.89 -13.03
CA PRO A 10 17.69 8.18 -14.08
C PRO A 10 18.59 6.97 -14.34
N GLU A 11 19.00 6.80 -15.59
CA GLU A 11 19.99 5.80 -15.93
C GLU A 11 21.36 6.19 -15.36
N VAL A 12 22.00 5.22 -14.69
CA VAL A 12 23.33 5.40 -14.08
C VAL A 12 24.24 4.29 -14.61
N ASN A 13 25.36 4.70 -15.20
CA ASN A 13 26.42 3.81 -15.68
C ASN A 13 27.64 3.98 -14.78
N TYR A 14 28.08 2.90 -14.17
CA TYR A 14 29.26 2.86 -13.31
C TYR A 14 30.37 2.04 -13.97
N THR A 15 31.51 2.67 -14.25
CA THR A 15 32.68 2.00 -14.80
C THR A 15 33.66 1.68 -13.68
N LYS A 16 33.84 0.39 -13.38
CA LYS A 16 34.68 -0.09 -12.26
C LYS A 16 36.16 0.30 -12.41
N GLU A 17 36.66 0.35 -13.63
CA GLU A 17 38.08 0.60 -13.94
C GLU A 17 38.50 2.05 -13.68
N THR A 18 37.60 3.00 -13.91
CA THR A 18 37.86 4.44 -13.76
C THR A 18 37.22 5.04 -12.52
N ALA A 19 36.42 4.26 -11.77
CA ALA A 19 35.57 4.71 -10.67
C ALA A 19 34.64 5.87 -11.05
N LEU A 20 34.35 6.05 -12.35
CA LEU A 20 33.49 7.11 -12.86
C LEU A 20 32.03 6.66 -12.85
N THR A 21 31.16 7.56 -12.40
CA THR A 21 29.70 7.40 -12.43
C THR A 21 29.10 8.43 -13.38
N ILE A 22 28.47 7.97 -14.46
CA ILE A 22 27.79 8.81 -15.44
C ILE A 22 26.28 8.68 -15.22
N VAL A 23 25.62 9.80 -14.97
CA VAL A 23 24.17 9.87 -14.77
C VAL A 23 23.53 10.54 -15.98
N ASN A 24 22.53 9.88 -16.59
CA ASN A 24 21.74 10.46 -17.67
C ASN A 24 20.37 10.94 -17.12
N PRO A 25 20.17 12.26 -16.92
CA PRO A 25 18.92 12.77 -16.36
C PRO A 25 17.72 12.68 -17.31
N LYS A 26 17.96 12.60 -18.63
CA LYS A 26 16.91 12.51 -19.66
C LYS A 26 16.42 11.07 -19.83
N ASN A 27 17.32 10.09 -19.76
CA ASN A 27 16.95 8.69 -19.87
C ASN A 27 16.50 8.15 -18.50
N ARG A 28 15.20 7.93 -18.33
CA ARG A 28 14.63 7.43 -17.08
C ARG A 28 14.00 6.05 -17.25
N LYS A 29 14.35 5.12 -16.36
CA LYS A 29 13.84 3.76 -16.31
C LYS A 29 12.78 3.62 -15.22
N LYS A 30 11.71 2.87 -15.50
CA LYS A 30 10.66 2.61 -14.52
C LYS A 30 11.19 1.74 -13.37
N PHE A 31 10.82 2.08 -12.14
CA PHE A 31 11.12 1.26 -10.97
C PHE A 31 10.20 0.04 -10.91
N ILE A 32 10.79 -1.16 -10.80
CA ILE A 32 10.02 -2.42 -10.79
C ILE A 32 9.62 -2.75 -9.35
N VAL A 33 8.35 -2.52 -9.04
CA VAL A 33 7.74 -2.92 -7.77
C VAL A 33 7.22 -4.35 -7.89
N ARG A 34 7.70 -5.27 -7.04
CA ARG A 34 7.33 -6.71 -7.10
C ARG A 34 5.93 -7.01 -6.56
N THR A 35 5.52 -6.32 -5.51
CA THR A 35 4.23 -6.56 -4.83
C THR A 35 3.59 -5.23 -4.42
N LEU A 36 2.27 -5.23 -4.27
CA LEU A 36 1.48 -4.07 -3.84
C LEU A 36 0.81 -4.33 -2.48
N PRO A 37 1.55 -4.30 -1.36
CA PRO A 37 0.96 -4.44 -0.03
C PRO A 37 0.00 -3.27 0.26
N ILE A 38 -1.21 -3.60 0.69
CA ILE A 38 -2.22 -2.63 1.12
C ILE A 38 -2.50 -2.82 2.60
N SER A 39 -2.39 -1.74 3.37
CA SER A 39 -2.77 -1.71 4.78
C SER A 39 -4.25 -1.35 4.93
N THR A 40 -4.93 -1.99 5.88
CA THR A 40 -6.26 -1.60 6.34
C THR A 40 -6.21 -1.49 7.87
N SER A 41 -6.62 -0.33 8.39
CA SER A 41 -6.71 -0.06 9.82
C SER A 41 -8.13 -0.31 10.33
N PHE A 42 -8.22 -0.74 11.58
CA PHE A 42 -9.47 -1.06 12.24
C PHE A 42 -9.51 -0.49 13.66
N ALA A 43 -10.66 0.03 14.04
CA ALA A 43 -11.01 0.42 15.39
C ALA A 43 -12.04 -0.55 15.98
N VAL A 44 -11.88 -0.90 17.26
CA VAL A 44 -12.78 -1.80 17.98
C VAL A 44 -13.53 -1.01 19.06
N PHE A 45 -14.86 -1.07 19.00
CA PHE A 45 -15.75 -0.46 19.99
C PHE A 45 -16.47 -1.54 20.80
N GLU A 46 -16.56 -1.32 22.12
CA GLU A 46 -17.33 -2.16 23.05
C GLU A 46 -17.04 -3.68 22.92
N LYS A 47 -15.83 -4.04 22.48
CA LYS A 47 -15.38 -5.43 22.23
C LYS A 47 -16.20 -6.21 21.19
N ARG A 48 -17.07 -5.56 20.41
CA ARG A 48 -17.99 -6.24 19.47
C ARG A 48 -18.08 -5.59 18.11
N LEU A 49 -17.98 -4.26 18.05
CA LEU A 49 -18.08 -3.52 16.81
C LEU A 49 -16.67 -3.31 16.24
N LEU A 50 -16.54 -3.57 14.94
CA LEU A 50 -15.32 -3.39 14.17
C LEU A 50 -15.58 -2.35 13.09
N VAL A 51 -14.87 -1.23 13.16
CA VAL A 51 -14.91 -0.17 12.16
C VAL A 51 -13.64 -0.23 11.33
N ALA A 52 -13.78 -0.13 10.01
CA ALA A 52 -12.65 -0.13 9.09
C ALA A 52 -12.36 1.30 8.63
N ASP A 53 -11.08 1.64 8.53
CA ASP A 53 -10.61 2.98 8.13
C ASP A 53 -11.15 4.08 9.05
N PRO A 54 -10.85 3.99 10.37
CA PRO A 54 -11.45 4.88 11.35
C PRO A 54 -11.05 6.33 11.15
N THR A 55 -11.97 7.25 11.45
CA THR A 55 -11.66 8.69 11.56
C THR A 55 -10.89 8.99 12.85
N ASP A 56 -10.39 10.22 12.98
CA ASP A 56 -9.70 10.69 14.19
C ASP A 56 -10.57 10.51 15.45
N ASP A 57 -11.83 10.98 15.40
CA ASP A 57 -12.79 10.82 16.50
C ASP A 57 -13.08 9.34 16.81
N GLU A 58 -13.17 8.50 15.77
CA GLU A 58 -13.39 7.05 15.94
C GLU A 58 -12.18 6.36 16.56
N GLU A 59 -10.97 6.75 16.20
CA GLU A 59 -9.75 6.24 16.82
C GLU A 59 -9.67 6.59 18.31
N ASP A 60 -9.99 7.84 18.66
CA ASP A 60 -9.94 8.36 20.03
C ASP A 60 -10.98 7.72 20.95
N LEU A 61 -12.17 7.45 20.43
CA LEU A 61 -13.25 6.79 21.17
C LEU A 61 -13.12 5.26 21.17
N SER A 62 -12.19 4.69 20.39
CA SER A 62 -12.02 3.24 20.29
C SER A 62 -11.43 2.64 21.56
N SER A 63 -11.85 1.42 21.89
CA SER A 63 -11.25 0.64 22.98
C SER A 63 -9.92 0.00 22.58
N GLY A 64 -9.62 -0.05 21.29
CA GLY A 64 -8.37 -0.55 20.75
C GLY A 64 -8.38 -0.56 19.23
N LYS A 65 -7.18 -0.51 18.66
CA LYS A 65 -6.98 -0.51 17.21
C LYS A 65 -6.03 -1.60 16.76
N PHE A 66 -6.13 -1.99 15.49
CA PHE A 66 -5.17 -2.85 14.83
C PHE A 66 -5.17 -2.62 13.32
N SER A 67 -4.08 -2.99 12.65
CA SER A 67 -3.96 -2.89 11.21
C SER A 67 -3.48 -4.20 10.62
N ILE A 68 -3.99 -4.54 9.43
CA ILE A 68 -3.59 -5.72 8.66
C ILE A 68 -3.05 -5.26 7.31
N VAL A 69 -1.93 -5.83 6.88
CA VAL A 69 -1.34 -5.58 5.57
C VAL A 69 -1.44 -6.85 4.73
N MET A 70 -2.02 -6.72 3.53
CA MET A 70 -2.22 -7.82 2.60
C MET A 70 -1.45 -7.60 1.30
N ASP A 71 -0.69 -8.60 0.84
CA ASP A 71 -0.09 -8.60 -0.49
C ASP A 71 -1.10 -8.96 -1.58
N ASP A 72 -0.64 -8.95 -2.82
CA ASP A 72 -1.41 -9.24 -4.03
C ASP A 72 -1.82 -10.71 -4.17
N GLU A 73 -1.17 -11.63 -3.45
CA GLU A 73 -1.53 -13.04 -3.34
C GLU A 73 -2.49 -13.33 -2.18
N GLU A 74 -3.07 -12.29 -1.57
CA GLU A 74 -3.96 -12.38 -0.39
C GLU A 74 -3.29 -12.98 0.85
N LYS A 75 -1.96 -12.93 0.91
CA LYS A 75 -1.19 -13.32 2.09
C LYS A 75 -1.01 -12.13 3.01
N ILE A 76 -0.94 -12.44 4.30
CA ILE A 76 -0.71 -11.45 5.35
C ILE A 76 0.78 -11.10 5.34
N CYS A 77 1.12 -9.83 5.06
CA CYS A 77 2.48 -9.34 5.19
C CYS A 77 2.79 -8.96 6.65
N TYR A 78 1.82 -8.35 7.32
CA TYR A 78 2.02 -7.74 8.63
C TYR A 78 0.69 -7.55 9.36
N VAL A 79 0.70 -7.73 10.68
CA VAL A 79 -0.41 -7.40 11.58
C VAL A 79 0.14 -6.58 12.72
N HIS A 80 -0.49 -5.44 13.00
CA HIS A 80 -0.10 -4.53 14.05
C HIS A 80 -1.24 -4.36 15.05
N LYS A 81 -1.00 -4.69 16.32
CA LYS A 81 -1.95 -4.51 17.42
C LYS A 81 -1.30 -3.68 18.53
N PRO A 82 -1.36 -2.34 18.46
CA PRO A 82 -0.79 -1.50 19.51
C PRO A 82 -1.73 -1.47 20.73
N GLY A 83 -1.30 -2.05 21.86
CA GLY A 83 -1.96 -1.92 23.16
C GLY A 83 -3.49 -2.13 23.16
N GLY A 84 -4.20 -1.49 24.08
CA GLY A 84 -5.68 -1.47 24.15
C GLY A 84 -6.31 -2.80 24.58
N ILE A 85 -7.56 -3.01 24.21
CA ILE A 85 -8.29 -4.23 24.60
C ILE A 85 -7.81 -5.48 23.84
N PRO A 86 -7.96 -6.68 24.45
CA PRO A 86 -7.85 -7.95 23.75
C PRO A 86 -8.87 -8.06 22.61
N ILE A 87 -8.45 -8.64 21.48
CA ILE A 87 -9.31 -8.90 20.33
C ILE A 87 -9.64 -10.39 20.28
N SER A 88 -10.92 -10.71 20.10
CA SER A 88 -11.35 -12.09 19.91
C SER A 88 -10.93 -12.61 18.54
N GLN A 89 -10.65 -13.91 18.44
CA GLN A 89 -10.28 -14.53 17.18
C GLN A 89 -11.35 -14.32 16.09
N ASN A 90 -12.63 -14.31 16.47
CA ASN A 90 -13.74 -14.04 15.54
C ASN A 90 -13.67 -12.63 14.94
N LEU A 91 -13.35 -11.61 15.75
CA LEU A 91 -13.18 -10.24 15.27
C LEU A 91 -11.96 -10.09 14.37
N LEU A 92 -10.85 -10.74 14.72
CA LEU A 92 -9.64 -10.74 13.90
C LEU A 92 -9.89 -11.40 12.54
N SER A 93 -10.56 -12.56 12.51
CA SER A 93 -10.93 -13.25 11.27
C SER A 93 -11.86 -12.40 10.40
N LYS A 94 -12.84 -11.71 10.99
CA LYS A 94 -13.68 -10.75 10.25
C LYS A 94 -12.85 -9.60 9.67
N GLY A 95 -11.96 -9.01 10.46
CA GLY A 95 -11.05 -7.96 10.00
C GLY A 95 -10.15 -8.44 8.86
N LEU A 96 -9.68 -9.68 8.90
CA LEU A 96 -8.89 -10.28 7.83
C LEU A 96 -9.67 -10.38 6.51
N GLU A 97 -10.91 -10.87 6.54
CA GLU A 97 -11.75 -10.96 5.35
C GLU A 97 -12.09 -9.58 4.76
N MET A 98 -12.33 -8.59 5.65
CA MET A 98 -12.51 -7.20 5.24
C MET A 98 -11.24 -6.63 4.61
N ALA A 99 -10.07 -6.87 5.20
CA ALA A 99 -8.78 -6.41 4.69
C ALA A 99 -8.46 -7.02 3.31
N LYS A 100 -8.74 -8.32 3.10
CA LYS A 100 -8.61 -8.98 1.79
C LYS A 100 -9.44 -8.27 0.73
N THR A 101 -10.72 -8.04 1.03
CA THR A 101 -11.67 -7.39 0.11
C THR A 101 -11.22 -5.96 -0.20
N ARG A 102 -10.87 -5.19 0.84
CA ARG A 102 -10.40 -3.81 0.70
C ARG A 102 -9.11 -3.74 -0.13
N ALA A 103 -8.15 -4.62 0.13
CA ALA A 103 -6.88 -4.65 -0.58
C ALA A 103 -7.04 -4.91 -2.08
N LYS A 104 -7.95 -5.81 -2.48
CA LYS A 104 -8.31 -6.03 -3.89
C LYS A 104 -8.85 -4.78 -4.56
N LEU A 105 -9.82 -4.12 -3.91
CA LEU A 105 -10.44 -2.90 -4.44
C LEU A 105 -9.43 -1.76 -4.59
N VAL A 106 -8.64 -1.48 -3.55
CA VAL A 106 -7.62 -0.41 -3.58
C VAL A 106 -6.57 -0.67 -4.65
N ARG A 107 -6.11 -1.92 -4.82
CA ARG A 107 -5.18 -2.28 -5.90
C ARG A 107 -5.77 -2.03 -7.28
N SER A 108 -7.04 -2.38 -7.48
CA SER A 108 -7.75 -2.11 -8.73
C SER A 108 -7.77 -0.61 -9.05
N VAL A 109 -8.12 0.22 -8.06
CA VAL A 109 -8.15 1.69 -8.22
C VAL A 109 -6.77 2.25 -8.52
N ILE A 110 -5.72 1.80 -7.82
CA ILE A 110 -4.34 2.22 -8.10
C ILE A 110 -3.94 1.87 -9.54
N ASN A 111 -4.26 0.66 -9.99
CA ASN A 111 -3.94 0.23 -11.35
C ASN A 111 -4.71 1.03 -12.40
N ALA A 112 -6.00 1.25 -12.20
CA ALA A 112 -6.83 2.05 -13.09
C ALA A 112 -6.29 3.49 -13.22
N ALA A 113 -5.97 4.13 -12.09
CA ALA A 113 -5.40 5.48 -12.08
C ALA A 113 -4.07 5.55 -12.84
N ILE A 114 -3.19 4.57 -12.64
CA ILE A 114 -1.89 4.51 -13.35
C ILE A 114 -2.09 4.31 -14.86
N SER A 115 -3.04 3.47 -15.27
CA SER A 115 -3.35 3.28 -16.69
C SER A 115 -3.83 4.58 -17.33
N THR A 116 -4.73 5.33 -16.68
CA THR A 116 -5.19 6.64 -17.17
C THR A 116 -4.06 7.66 -17.27
N LEU A 117 -3.10 7.64 -16.34
CA LEU A 117 -1.93 8.53 -16.39
C LEU A 117 -1.01 8.22 -17.57
N ASN A 118 -0.81 6.93 -17.91
CA ASN A 118 0.05 6.55 -19.04
C ASN A 118 -0.55 6.99 -20.38
N VAL A 119 -1.87 6.84 -20.57
CA VAL A 119 -2.56 7.30 -21.80
C VAL A 119 -2.37 8.81 -22.02
N LYS A 120 -2.55 9.62 -20.98
CA LYS A 120 -2.33 11.07 -21.06
C LYS A 120 -0.88 11.43 -21.42
N ASN A 121 0.09 10.69 -20.90
CA ASN A 121 1.50 10.93 -21.24
C ASN A 121 1.81 10.58 -22.69
N GLU A 122 1.14 9.62 -23.30
CA GLU A 122 1.30 9.29 -24.73
C GLU A 122 0.66 10.37 -25.62
N GLU A 123 -0.52 10.89 -25.24
CA GLU A 123 -1.18 11.99 -25.96
C GLU A 123 -0.39 13.31 -25.92
N ILE A 124 0.34 13.60 -24.82
CA ILE A 124 1.17 14.81 -24.70
C ILE A 124 2.48 14.71 -25.51
N ASN A 125 2.95 13.51 -25.79
CA ASN A 125 4.20 13.26 -26.52
C ASN A 125 3.99 12.97 -28.02
N THR A 126 2.75 13.05 -28.52
CA THR A 126 2.38 12.95 -29.93
C THR A 126 2.06 14.34 -30.48
#